data_AF-A0A9E4CV12-F1
#
_entry.id   AF-A0A9E4CV12-F1
#
_cell.length_a   1.000
_cell.length_b   1.000
_cell.length_c   1.000
_cell.angle_alpha   90.00
_cell.angle_beta   90.00
_cell.angle_gamma   90.00
#
_symmetry.space_group_name_H-M   'P 1'
#
loop_
_entity.id
_entity.type
_entity.pdbx_description
1 polymer ?
#
loop_
_entity_poly.entity_id
_entity_poly.type
_entity_poly.pdbx_seq_one_letter_code
_entity_poly.pdbx_strand_id
1 'polypeptide(L)'
;MSQPDLGALYRAARERISSVVAAEGVDPDLVVPATPAWSVHDLVAHVTGVAADATSGNMAGAPGEAWTAAQVERNRGRSIAEMVEEWGSTGPGIEAFLSGPGGEMAGAAVMDIHTHEADLRHALGLPFDVPADFLAWAGPQMREGFAGQVAEAGLPPVDVEVDDVTLFR
;
A
#
# COMPACT_ATOMS: atom_id res chain seq x y z
N MET A 1 -2.23 -24.31 5.36
CA MET A 1 -3.16 -23.26 4.88
C MET A 1 -2.72 -22.91 3.47
N SER A 2 -3.64 -22.69 2.52
CA SER A 2 -3.21 -22.22 1.20
C SER A 2 -2.67 -20.79 1.33
N GLN A 3 -1.75 -20.42 0.45
CA GLN A 3 -1.29 -19.05 0.31
C GLN A 3 -2.50 -18.14 0.00
N PRO A 4 -2.62 -16.95 0.62
CA PRO A 4 -3.73 -16.05 0.34
C PRO A 4 -3.64 -15.51 -1.08
N ASP A 5 -4.81 -15.20 -1.65
CA ASP A 5 -4.92 -14.62 -2.97
C ASP A 5 -4.51 -13.14 -2.93
N LEU A 6 -3.41 -12.80 -3.60
CA LEU A 6 -2.85 -11.45 -3.64
C LEU A 6 -3.80 -10.43 -4.28
N GLY A 7 -4.58 -10.85 -5.28
CA GLY A 7 -5.58 -9.97 -5.90
C GLY A 7 -6.72 -9.65 -4.93
N ALA A 8 -7.13 -10.63 -4.12
CA ALA A 8 -8.12 -10.43 -3.08
C ALA A 8 -7.61 -9.50 -1.96
N LEU A 9 -6.34 -9.65 -1.55
CA LEU A 9 -5.71 -8.75 -0.57
C LEU A 9 -5.66 -7.30 -1.08
N TYR A 10 -5.20 -7.11 -2.32
CA TYR A 10 -5.15 -5.80 -2.97
C TYR A 10 -6.54 -5.16 -3.06
N ARG A 11 -7.55 -5.91 -3.55
CA ARG A 11 -8.94 -5.45 -3.62
C ARG A 11 -9.44 -4.98 -2.26
N ALA A 12 -9.22 -5.78 -1.22
CA ALA A 12 -9.71 -5.46 0.11
C ALA A 12 -9.09 -4.17 0.66
N ALA A 13 -7.80 -3.92 0.39
CA ALA A 13 -7.14 -2.65 0.73
C ALA A 13 -7.74 -1.48 -0.05
N ARG A 14 -7.88 -1.63 -1.37
CA ARG A 14 -8.44 -0.61 -2.28
C ARG A 14 -9.83 -0.17 -1.83
N GLU A 15 -10.71 -1.12 -1.52
CA GLU A 15 -12.07 -0.85 -1.07
C GLU A 15 -12.09 -0.13 0.28
N ARG A 16 -11.24 -0.52 1.23
CA ARG A 16 -11.13 0.16 2.53
C ARG A 16 -10.58 1.58 2.39
N ILE A 17 -9.53 1.80 1.58
CA ILE A 17 -8.99 3.14 1.31
C ILE A 17 -10.07 4.00 0.66
N SER A 18 -10.74 3.49 -0.38
CA SER A 18 -11.81 4.20 -1.10
C SER A 18 -12.96 4.59 -0.16
N SER A 19 -13.35 3.68 0.74
CA SER A 19 -14.38 3.97 1.75
C SER A 19 -13.92 5.03 2.76
N VAL A 20 -12.65 5.02 3.18
CA VAL A 20 -12.12 5.99 4.15
C VAL A 20 -12.09 7.39 3.53
N VAL A 21 -11.56 7.53 2.31
CA VAL A 21 -11.39 8.85 1.69
C VAL A 21 -12.68 9.44 1.12
N ALA A 22 -13.72 8.63 0.95
CA ALA A 22 -15.06 9.09 0.60
C ALA A 22 -15.90 9.56 1.80
N ALA A 23 -15.41 9.38 3.04
CA ALA A 23 -16.13 9.81 4.22
C ALA A 23 -16.16 11.34 4.34
N GLU A 24 -17.25 11.88 4.91
CA GLU A 24 -17.36 13.32 5.16
C GLU A 24 -16.28 13.81 6.14
N GLY A 25 -15.72 14.99 5.87
CA GLY A 25 -14.77 15.65 6.77
C GLY A 25 -13.32 15.19 6.65
N VAL A 26 -12.99 14.30 5.71
CA VAL A 26 -11.60 14.00 5.36
C VAL A 26 -10.96 15.24 4.73
N ASP A 27 -9.91 15.74 5.36
CA ASP A 27 -9.10 16.85 4.84
C ASP A 27 -8.07 16.30 3.83
N PRO A 28 -8.18 16.65 2.53
CA PRO A 28 -7.23 16.20 1.52
C PRO A 28 -5.82 16.76 1.74
N ASP A 29 -5.68 17.91 2.41
CA ASP A 29 -4.40 18.60 2.62
C ASP A 29 -3.70 18.15 3.91
N LEU A 30 -4.32 17.26 4.69
CA LEU A 30 -3.75 16.72 5.91
C LEU A 30 -2.45 15.97 5.61
N VAL A 31 -1.37 16.34 6.30
CA VAL A 31 -0.07 15.68 6.16
C VAL A 31 -0.13 14.24 6.66
N VAL A 32 0.48 13.32 5.92
CA VAL A 32 0.64 11.91 6.32
C VAL A 32 1.95 11.75 7.10
N PRO A 33 1.95 11.45 8.41
CA PRO A 33 3.17 11.46 9.21
C PRO A 33 4.25 10.46 8.79
N ALA A 34 3.85 9.29 8.28
CA ALA A 34 4.77 8.26 7.79
C ALA A 34 5.48 8.65 6.48
N THR A 35 4.87 9.53 5.69
CA THR A 35 5.39 10.08 4.44
C THR A 35 5.23 11.60 4.46
N PRO A 36 6.01 12.32 5.29
CA PRO A 36 5.70 13.71 5.68
C PRO A 36 5.80 14.75 4.55
N ALA A 37 6.28 14.35 3.37
CA ALA A 37 6.23 15.17 2.17
C ALA A 37 4.87 15.12 1.45
N TRP A 38 3.96 14.24 1.88
CA TRP A 38 2.68 13.97 1.25
C TRP A 38 1.51 14.39 2.12
N SER A 39 0.50 14.92 1.46
CA SER A 39 -0.85 15.05 1.97
C SER A 39 -1.65 13.75 1.78
N VAL A 40 -2.83 13.65 2.38
CA VAL A 40 -3.81 12.59 2.10
C VAL A 40 -4.12 12.53 0.61
N HIS A 41 -4.23 13.67 -0.07
CA HIS A 41 -4.41 13.74 -1.52
C HIS A 41 -3.25 13.08 -2.27
N ASP A 42 -2.00 13.41 -1.94
CA ASP A 42 -0.82 12.84 -2.60
C ASP A 42 -0.72 11.32 -2.41
N LEU A 43 -1.08 10.81 -1.22
CA LEU A 43 -1.18 9.37 -0.95
C LEU A 43 -2.22 8.71 -1.85
N VAL A 44 -3.43 9.29 -1.98
CA VAL A 44 -4.47 8.77 -2.88
C VAL A 44 -4.00 8.83 -4.34
N ALA A 45 -3.38 9.94 -4.74
CA ALA A 45 -2.82 10.14 -6.07
C ALA A 45 -1.78 9.08 -6.43
N HIS A 46 -0.95 8.67 -5.47
CA HIS A 46 0.01 7.59 -5.63
C HIS A 46 -0.67 6.23 -5.80
N VAL A 47 -1.48 5.77 -4.84
CA VAL A 47 -2.03 4.39 -4.87
C VAL A 47 -2.97 4.15 -6.06
N THR A 48 -3.71 5.18 -6.48
CA THR A 48 -4.54 5.12 -7.70
C THR A 48 -3.67 5.17 -8.96
N GLY A 49 -2.59 5.96 -8.93
CA GLY A 49 -1.62 6.06 -10.00
C GLY A 49 -0.88 4.75 -10.29
N VAL A 50 -0.53 3.98 -9.26
CA VAL A 50 0.07 2.64 -9.39
C VAL A 50 -0.81 1.72 -10.23
N ALA A 51 -2.12 1.68 -9.95
CA ALA A 51 -3.06 0.84 -10.71
C ALA A 51 -3.22 1.31 -12.17
N ALA A 52 -3.26 2.62 -12.39
CA ALA A 52 -3.32 3.20 -13.73
C ALA A 52 -2.05 2.89 -14.54
N ASP A 53 -0.87 2.99 -13.92
CA ASP A 53 0.41 2.69 -14.56
C ASP A 53 0.56 1.20 -14.88
N ALA A 54 0.17 0.32 -13.95
CA ALA A 54 0.13 -1.12 -14.18
C ALA A 54 -0.80 -1.50 -15.35
N THR A 55 -1.97 -0.87 -15.43
CA THR A 55 -2.95 -1.13 -16.50
C THR A 55 -2.49 -0.60 -17.87
N SER A 56 -1.85 0.56 -17.89
CA SER A 56 -1.35 1.19 -19.13
C SER A 56 0.01 0.69 -19.59
N GLY A 57 0.71 -0.09 -18.75
CA GLY A 57 2.08 -0.54 -19.00
C GLY A 57 3.14 0.54 -18.79
N ASN A 58 2.79 1.65 -18.13
CA ASN A 58 3.70 2.75 -17.80
C ASN A 58 4.60 2.37 -16.61
N MET A 59 5.45 1.36 -16.79
CA MET A 59 6.26 0.75 -15.71
C MET A 59 7.75 1.10 -15.78
N ALA A 60 8.13 2.06 -16.63
CA ALA A 60 9.52 2.46 -16.76
C ALA A 60 10.02 3.12 -15.45
N GLY A 61 11.06 2.53 -14.85
CA GLY A 61 11.61 3.00 -13.58
C GLY A 61 10.84 2.54 -12.33
N ALA A 62 9.87 1.64 -12.47
CA ALA A 62 9.16 1.06 -11.34
C ALA A 62 9.94 -0.10 -10.70
N PRO A 63 9.94 -0.22 -9.35
CA PRO A 63 9.60 0.83 -8.39
C PRO A 63 10.71 1.91 -8.34
N GLY A 64 10.35 3.17 -8.11
CA GLY A 64 11.34 4.25 -7.99
C GLY A 64 10.75 5.64 -7.76
N GLU A 65 11.52 6.53 -7.14
CA GLU A 65 11.07 7.87 -6.72
C GLU A 65 10.48 8.71 -7.87
N ALA A 66 11.14 8.71 -9.03
CA ALA A 66 10.68 9.46 -10.20
C ALA A 66 9.35 8.93 -10.75
N TRP A 67 9.15 7.61 -10.69
CA TRP A 67 7.90 6.96 -11.12
C TRP A 67 6.76 7.29 -10.15
N THR A 68 7.02 7.21 -8.84
CA THR A 68 6.09 7.63 -7.79
C THR A 68 5.73 9.12 -7.90
N ALA A 69 6.71 10.00 -8.08
CA ALA A 69 6.47 11.44 -8.21
C ALA A 69 5.62 11.78 -9.45
N ALA A 70 5.80 11.04 -10.56
CA ALA A 70 5.01 11.23 -11.76
C ALA A 70 3.52 10.90 -11.56
N GLN A 71 3.18 9.95 -10.69
CA GLN A 71 1.79 9.61 -10.34
C GLN A 71 1.14 10.75 -9.57
N VAL A 72 1.82 11.25 -8.53
CA VAL A 72 1.35 12.39 -7.73
C VAL A 72 1.16 13.63 -8.60
N GLU A 73 2.15 13.96 -9.44
CA GLU A 73 2.10 15.15 -10.29
C GLU A 73 0.95 15.10 -11.31
N ARG A 74 0.78 13.96 -12.00
CA ARG A 74 -0.33 13.76 -12.96
C ARG A 74 -1.71 13.97 -12.35
N ASN A 75 -1.84 13.66 -11.07
CA ASN A 75 -3.09 13.67 -10.33
C ASN A 75 -3.31 14.95 -9.51
N ARG A 76 -2.33 15.86 -9.44
CA ARG A 76 -2.37 17.10 -8.64
C ARG A 76 -3.62 17.95 -8.86
N GLY A 77 -4.12 18.01 -10.10
CA GLY A 77 -5.30 18.79 -10.46
C GLY A 77 -6.65 18.08 -10.32
N ARG A 78 -6.65 16.81 -9.90
CA ARG A 78 -7.84 15.95 -9.84
C ARG A 78 -8.36 15.83 -8.41
N SER A 79 -9.66 15.71 -8.25
CA SER A 79 -10.27 15.42 -6.95
C SER A 79 -10.03 13.97 -6.53
N ILE A 80 -10.02 13.71 -5.21
CA ILE A 80 -9.99 12.35 -4.66
C ILE A 80 -11.12 11.48 -5.23
N ALA A 81 -12.32 12.06 -5.40
CA ALA A 81 -13.47 11.35 -5.96
C ALA A 81 -13.21 10.86 -7.39
N GLU A 82 -12.67 11.71 -8.27
CA GLU A 82 -12.33 11.32 -9.64
C GLU A 82 -11.25 10.24 -9.69
N MET A 83 -10.25 10.31 -8.80
CA MET A 83 -9.18 9.31 -8.72
C MET A 83 -9.72 7.96 -8.23
N VAL A 84 -10.57 7.95 -7.21
CA VAL A 84 -11.21 6.74 -6.68
C VAL A 84 -12.16 6.10 -7.69
N GLU A 85 -12.93 6.91 -8.44
CA GLU A 85 -13.80 6.42 -9.50
C GLU A 85 -13.01 5.72 -10.61
N GLU A 86 -11.93 6.35 -11.10
CA GLU A 86 -11.04 5.72 -12.07
C GLU A 86 -10.40 4.44 -11.49
N TRP A 87 -9.97 4.48 -10.23
CA TRP A 87 -9.36 3.34 -9.57
C TRP A 87 -10.34 2.16 -9.41
N GLY A 88 -11.64 2.44 -9.28
CA GLY A 88 -12.69 1.42 -9.35
C GLY A 88 -12.73 0.70 -10.70
N SER A 89 -12.32 1.38 -11.78
CA SER A 89 -12.28 0.82 -13.14
C SER A 89 -10.94 0.15 -13.47
N THR A 90 -9.81 0.66 -12.97
CA THR A 90 -8.45 0.13 -13.24
C THR A 90 -8.01 -0.94 -12.25
N GLY A 91 -8.45 -0.85 -10.99
CA GLY A 91 -8.15 -1.80 -9.91
C GLY A 91 -8.40 -3.28 -10.27
N PRO A 92 -9.53 -3.64 -10.91
CA PRO A 92 -9.78 -5.03 -11.32
C PRO A 92 -8.71 -5.64 -12.23
N GLY A 93 -7.98 -4.83 -13.01
CA GLY A 93 -6.90 -5.31 -13.87
C GLY A 93 -5.68 -5.82 -13.08
N ILE A 94 -5.22 -5.02 -12.12
CA ILE A 94 -4.12 -5.42 -11.22
C ILE A 94 -4.54 -6.57 -10.29
N GLU A 95 -5.78 -6.55 -9.79
CA GLU A 95 -6.35 -7.65 -9.00
C GLU A 95 -6.29 -8.98 -9.77
N ALA A 96 -6.75 -9.00 -11.03
CA ALA A 96 -6.73 -10.20 -11.85
C ALA A 96 -5.30 -10.69 -12.16
N PHE A 97 -4.35 -9.78 -12.35
CA PHE A 97 -2.94 -10.13 -12.53
C PHE A 97 -2.36 -10.77 -11.26
N LEU A 98 -2.62 -10.16 -10.10
CA LEU A 98 -2.16 -10.63 -8.79
C LEU A 98 -2.75 -11.99 -8.41
N SER A 99 -3.99 -12.29 -8.81
CA SER A 99 -4.58 -13.62 -8.63
C SER A 99 -4.06 -14.67 -9.63
N GLY A 100 -3.29 -14.25 -10.64
CA GLY A 100 -2.77 -15.11 -11.69
C GLY A 100 -1.42 -15.76 -11.35
N PRO A 101 -0.91 -16.68 -12.21
CA PRO A 101 0.35 -17.40 -11.98
C PRO A 101 1.60 -16.52 -11.83
N GLY A 102 1.57 -15.28 -12.34
CA GLY A 102 2.65 -14.30 -12.21
C GLY A 102 2.49 -13.32 -11.05
N GLY A 103 1.41 -13.43 -10.27
CA GLY A 103 1.02 -12.44 -9.27
C GLY A 103 2.05 -12.21 -8.18
N GLU A 104 2.76 -13.27 -7.75
CA GLU A 104 3.82 -13.19 -6.75
C GLU A 104 4.94 -12.20 -7.15
N MET A 105 5.24 -12.08 -8.46
CA MET A 105 6.24 -11.13 -8.95
C MET A 105 5.82 -9.66 -8.73
N ALA A 106 4.53 -9.41 -8.56
CA ALA A 106 3.96 -8.09 -8.26
C ALA A 106 3.50 -7.96 -6.79
N GLY A 107 3.91 -8.87 -5.89
CA GLY A 107 3.55 -8.81 -4.47
C GLY A 107 3.90 -7.49 -3.79
N ALA A 108 4.92 -6.77 -4.29
CA ALA A 108 5.26 -5.42 -3.82
C ALA A 108 4.05 -4.46 -3.87
N ALA A 109 3.14 -4.58 -4.84
CA ALA A 109 1.93 -3.75 -4.91
C ALA A 109 0.93 -4.04 -3.78
N VAL A 110 0.91 -5.28 -3.25
CA VAL A 110 0.07 -5.66 -2.10
C VAL A 110 0.67 -5.12 -0.79
N MET A 111 2.00 -5.16 -0.67
CA MET A 111 2.71 -4.55 0.46
C MET A 111 2.50 -3.04 0.49
N ASP A 112 2.66 -2.40 -0.66
CA ASP A 112 2.52 -0.96 -0.86
C ASP A 112 1.14 -0.45 -0.43
N ILE A 113 0.07 -1.02 -1.00
CA ILE A 113 -1.30 -0.56 -0.71
C ILE A 113 -1.70 -0.78 0.74
N HIS A 114 -1.27 -1.86 1.39
CA HIS A 114 -1.57 -2.09 2.80
C HIS A 114 -0.75 -1.21 3.74
N THR A 115 0.47 -0.84 3.34
CA THR A 115 1.27 0.15 4.08
C THR A 115 0.60 1.52 4.02
N HIS A 116 0.22 1.96 2.82
CA HIS A 116 -0.47 3.24 2.65
C HIS A 116 -1.88 3.27 3.23
N GLU A 117 -2.56 2.13 3.35
CA GLU A 117 -3.78 2.04 4.16
C GLU A 117 -3.50 2.37 5.63
N ALA A 118 -2.43 1.80 6.20
CA ALA A 118 -2.03 2.06 7.58
C ALA A 118 -1.65 3.53 7.78
N ASP A 119 -0.86 4.10 6.86
CA ASP A 119 -0.43 5.50 6.87
C ASP A 119 -1.62 6.46 6.85
N LEU A 120 -2.58 6.21 5.95
CA LEU A 120 -3.80 7.00 5.82
C LEU A 120 -4.63 6.97 7.10
N ARG A 121 -4.83 5.78 7.67
CA ARG A 121 -5.60 5.64 8.91
C ARG A 121 -4.92 6.32 10.08
N HIS A 122 -3.59 6.20 10.17
CA HIS A 122 -2.80 6.90 11.17
C HIS A 122 -2.94 8.41 11.05
N ALA A 123 -2.80 8.97 9.84
CA ALA A 123 -2.97 10.40 9.59
C ALA A 123 -4.36 10.90 10.03
N LEU A 124 -5.41 10.13 9.76
CA LEU A 124 -6.79 10.45 10.12
C LEU A 124 -7.16 10.12 11.58
N GLY A 125 -6.22 9.62 12.39
CA GLY A 125 -6.48 9.21 13.78
C GLY A 125 -7.45 8.03 13.92
N LEU A 126 -7.63 7.24 12.85
CA LEU A 126 -8.53 6.10 12.81
C LEU A 126 -7.87 4.85 13.41
N PRO A 127 -8.65 3.93 13.99
CA PRO A 127 -8.13 2.62 14.37
C PRO A 127 -7.67 1.84 13.13
N PHE A 128 -6.62 1.07 13.32
CA PHE A 128 -6.08 0.17 12.31
C PHE A 128 -5.65 -1.14 12.95
N ASP A 129 -6.15 -2.23 12.39
CA ASP A 129 -5.67 -3.57 12.65
C ASP A 129 -5.11 -4.12 11.34
N VAL A 130 -3.91 -4.71 11.41
CA VAL A 130 -3.30 -5.36 10.24
C VAL A 130 -4.18 -6.56 9.86
N PRO A 131 -4.69 -6.65 8.63
CA PRO A 131 -5.53 -7.77 8.23
C PRO A 131 -4.79 -9.11 8.41
N ALA A 132 -5.43 -10.09 9.06
CA ALA A 132 -4.81 -11.35 9.41
C ALA A 132 -4.26 -12.11 8.18
N ASP A 133 -4.99 -12.10 7.07
CA ASP A 133 -4.57 -12.77 5.83
C ASP A 133 -3.35 -12.08 5.19
N PHE A 134 -3.30 -10.74 5.23
CA PHE A 134 -2.13 -9.99 4.81
C PHE A 134 -0.93 -10.32 5.71
N LEU A 135 -1.12 -10.31 7.03
CA LEU A 135 -0.05 -10.62 7.99
C LEU A 135 0.47 -12.06 7.84
N ALA A 136 -0.42 -13.01 7.53
CA ALA A 136 -0.04 -14.40 7.28
C ALA A 136 0.87 -14.55 6.05
N TRP A 137 0.72 -13.68 5.04
CA TRP A 137 1.56 -13.67 3.84
C TRP A 137 2.80 -12.79 3.97
N ALA A 138 2.65 -11.54 4.41
CA ALA A 138 3.74 -10.56 4.51
C ALA A 138 4.68 -10.85 5.69
N GLY A 139 4.13 -11.33 6.81
CA GLY A 139 4.87 -11.51 8.06
C GLY A 139 6.08 -12.43 7.96
N PRO A 140 5.96 -13.66 7.40
CA PRO A 140 7.10 -14.54 7.19
C PRO A 140 8.17 -13.89 6.30
N GLN A 141 7.77 -13.28 5.17
CA GLN A 141 8.69 -12.63 4.24
C GLN A 141 9.51 -11.52 4.90
N MET A 142 8.88 -10.66 5.70
CA MET A 142 9.57 -9.60 6.43
C MET A 142 10.57 -10.17 7.45
N ARG A 143 10.14 -11.14 8.27
CA ARG A 143 10.97 -11.70 9.35
C ARG A 143 12.14 -12.53 8.78
N GLU A 144 11.87 -13.37 7.80
CA GLU A 144 12.89 -14.22 7.17
C GLU A 144 13.87 -13.37 6.35
N GLY A 145 13.37 -12.36 5.63
CA GLY A 145 14.21 -11.42 4.89
C GLY A 145 15.14 -10.62 5.80
N PHE A 146 14.64 -10.12 6.93
CA PHE A 146 15.47 -9.46 7.93
C PHE A 146 16.49 -10.42 8.55
N ALA A 147 16.05 -11.60 8.99
CA ALA A 147 16.94 -12.60 9.59
C ALA A 147 18.06 -13.03 8.62
N GLY A 148 17.74 -13.17 7.33
CA GLY A 148 18.71 -13.42 6.27
C GLY A 148 19.77 -12.32 6.18
N GLN A 149 19.35 -11.05 6.13
CA GLN A 149 20.29 -9.91 6.10
C GLN A 149 21.17 -9.82 7.35
N VAL A 150 20.63 -10.10 8.53
CA VAL A 150 21.40 -10.17 9.78
C VAL A 150 22.48 -11.26 9.70
N ALA A 151 22.12 -12.45 9.21
CA ALA A 151 23.05 -13.55 9.05
C ALA A 151 24.14 -13.25 7.99
N GLU A 152 23.76 -12.67 6.84
CA GLU A 152 24.69 -12.26 5.79
C GLU A 152 25.69 -11.20 6.27
N ALA A 153 25.25 -10.30 7.15
CA ALA A 153 26.10 -9.32 7.80
C ALA A 153 27.01 -9.92 8.90
N GLY A 154 26.87 -11.22 9.22
CA GLY A 154 27.63 -11.89 10.28
C GLY A 154 27.27 -11.41 11.69
N LEU A 155 26.07 -10.86 11.87
CA LEU A 155 25.58 -10.33 13.13
C LEU A 155 24.87 -11.45 13.94
N PRO A 156 24.86 -11.35 15.29
CA PRO A 156 24.08 -12.27 16.11
C PRO A 156 22.56 -12.13 15.84
N PRO A 157 21.77 -13.18 16.10
CA PRO A 157 20.32 -13.12 15.96
C PRO A 157 19.71 -12.06 16.88
N VAL A 158 18.56 -11.52 16.48
CA VAL A 158 17.81 -10.50 17.21
C VAL A 158 16.55 -11.13 17.78
N ASP A 159 16.39 -11.07 19.10
CA ASP A 159 15.14 -11.39 19.78
C ASP A 159 14.34 -10.09 19.99
N VAL A 160 13.07 -10.10 19.60
CA VAL A 160 12.18 -8.94 19.72
C VAL A 160 11.05 -9.29 20.69
N GLU A 161 11.02 -8.58 21.81
CA GLU A 161 9.92 -8.61 22.77
C GLU A 161 9.20 -7.25 22.69
N VAL A 162 7.96 -7.28 22.21
CA VAL A 162 7.12 -6.09 22.02
C VAL A 162 5.71 -6.40 22.48
N ASP A 163 5.04 -5.41 23.08
CA ASP A 163 3.61 -5.46 23.34
C ASP A 163 2.81 -5.34 22.02
N ASP A 164 1.50 -5.61 22.07
CA ASP A 164 0.61 -5.41 20.94
C ASP A 164 0.71 -3.96 20.38
N VAL A 165 0.58 -3.83 19.06
CA VAL A 165 0.86 -2.63 18.26
C VAL A 165 0.47 -1.32 18.96
N THR A 166 1.47 -0.46 19.22
CA THR A 166 1.25 0.92 19.65
C THR A 166 1.50 1.87 18.47
N LEU A 167 0.46 2.55 18.00
CA LEU A 167 0.62 3.65 17.04
C LEU A 167 1.18 4.87 17.77
N PHE A 168 2.39 5.30 17.42
CA PHE A 168 2.96 6.55 17.92
C PHE A 168 2.12 7.72 17.41
N ARG A 169 1.42 8.41 18.30
CA ARG A 169 0.59 9.60 17.99
C ARG A 169 1.33 10.86 18.36
#